data_AF-A0A1W2TIG4-F1
#
_entry.id   AF-A0A1W2TIG4-F1
#
_cell.length_a   1.000
_cell.length_b   1.000
_cell.length_c   1.000
_cell.angle_alpha   90.00
_cell.angle_beta   90.00
_cell.angle_gamma   90.00
#
_symmetry.space_group_name_H-M   'P 1'
#
loop_
_entity.id
_entity.type
_entity.pdbx_description
1 polymer ?
#
loop_
_entity_poly.entity_id
_entity_poly.type
_entity_poly.pdbx_seq_one_letter_code
_entity_poly.pdbx_strand_id
1 'polypeptide(L)'
;MYSSNIIILALRVAQFTLAFVVLGLSSFVANWYNAEVKSASPPQIGWLLFVSIFTIISVGVLEGLPRFAPRFFHPYAALSLEFGNTLFYFAGFISLSAYMSWLPFCRGSVCGAARADVAFAVFQFLLWAASSSLAGRELFRKGMGFGRAKSADTQAPLGAPPMKETADP
;
A
#
# COMPACT_ATOMS: atom_id res chain seq x y z
N MET A 1 -15.83 15.23 -2.33
CA MET A 1 -15.85 13.83 -1.83
C MET A 1 -15.89 12.78 -2.95
N TYR A 2 -16.50 13.05 -4.12
CA TYR A 2 -16.51 12.09 -5.24
C TYR A 2 -15.13 11.89 -5.91
N SER A 3 -14.35 12.96 -6.12
CA SER A 3 -13.03 12.88 -6.76
C SER A 3 -12.00 12.07 -5.97
N SER A 4 -12.03 12.10 -4.63
CA SER A 4 -11.07 11.35 -3.80
C SER A 4 -11.28 9.84 -3.90
N ASN A 5 -12.54 9.38 -3.98
CA ASN A 5 -12.84 7.95 -4.16
C ASN A 5 -12.41 7.46 -5.55
N ILE A 6 -12.61 8.26 -6.59
CA ILE A 6 -12.17 7.92 -7.95
C ILE A 6 -10.64 7.84 -8.04
N ILE A 7 -9.92 8.79 -7.42
CA ILE A 7 -8.45 8.80 -7.41
C ILE A 7 -7.91 7.56 -6.69
N ILE A 8 -8.47 7.21 -5.53
CA ILE A 8 -8.06 6.01 -4.78
C ILE A 8 -8.36 4.75 -5.60
N LEU A 9 -9.54 4.65 -6.20
CA LEU A 9 -9.88 3.51 -7.04
C LEU A 9 -8.95 3.37 -8.25
N ALA A 10 -8.64 4.48 -8.94
CA ALA A 10 -7.70 4.50 -10.05
C ALA A 10 -6.29 4.05 -9.61
N LEU A 11 -5.85 4.49 -8.43
CA LEU A 11 -4.58 4.06 -7.85
C LEU A 11 -4.55 2.55 -7.60
N ARG A 12 -5.65 1.98 -7.08
CA ARG A 12 -5.79 0.54 -6.85
C ARG A 12 -5.77 -0.28 -8.13
N VAL A 13 -6.48 0.19 -9.15
CA VAL A 13 -6.48 -0.46 -10.48
C VAL A 13 -5.08 -0.42 -11.09
N ALA A 14 -4.36 0.70 -10.97
CA ALA A 14 -2.98 0.81 -11.43
C ALA A 14 -2.06 -0.16 -10.68
N GLN A 15 -2.14 -0.18 -9.34
CA GLN A 15 -1.38 -1.11 -8.49
C GLN A 15 -1.67 -2.57 -8.86
N PHE A 16 -2.94 -2.94 -9.04
CA PHE A 16 -3.35 -4.28 -9.42
C PHE A 16 -2.81 -4.67 -10.80
N THR A 17 -2.97 -3.81 -11.79
CA THR A 17 -2.53 -4.06 -13.17
C THR A 17 -1.02 -4.24 -13.24
N LEU A 18 -0.27 -3.36 -12.58
CA LEU A 18 1.19 -3.46 -12.53
C LEU A 18 1.66 -4.70 -11.78
N ALA A 19 0.96 -5.13 -10.71
CA ALA A 19 1.27 -6.39 -10.04
C ALA A 19 1.10 -7.60 -10.97
N PHE A 20 0.09 -7.60 -11.84
CA PHE A 20 -0.06 -8.64 -12.86
C PHE A 20 1.06 -8.63 -13.89
N VAL A 21 1.52 -7.45 -14.30
CA VAL A 21 2.66 -7.31 -15.22
C VAL A 21 3.94 -7.87 -14.59
N VAL A 22 4.26 -7.49 -13.34
CA VAL A 22 5.42 -8.02 -12.60
C VAL A 22 5.31 -9.54 -12.45
N LEU A 23 4.14 -10.05 -12.06
CA LEU A 23 3.90 -11.50 -11.97
C LEU A 23 4.13 -12.22 -13.31
N GLY A 24 3.65 -11.66 -14.42
CA GLY A 24 3.83 -12.18 -15.76
C GLY A 24 5.30 -12.19 -16.20
N LEU A 25 6.03 -11.11 -15.94
CA LEU A 25 7.45 -11.00 -16.29
C LEU A 25 8.31 -11.94 -15.44
N SER A 26 8.11 -11.94 -14.12
CA SER A 26 8.83 -12.82 -13.21
C SER A 26 8.55 -14.30 -13.51
N SER A 27 7.30 -14.66 -13.83
CA SER A 27 6.94 -16.05 -14.19
C SER A 27 7.52 -16.48 -15.53
N PHE A 28 7.56 -15.59 -16.53
CA PHE A 28 8.24 -15.85 -17.79
C PHE A 28 9.73 -16.14 -17.58
N VAL A 29 10.41 -15.32 -16.78
CA VAL A 29 11.83 -15.53 -16.45
C VAL A 29 12.01 -16.85 -15.69
N ALA A 30 11.18 -17.14 -14.69
CA ALA A 30 11.25 -18.38 -13.92
C ALA A 30 11.01 -19.62 -14.79
N ASN A 31 10.03 -19.58 -15.70
CA ASN A 31 9.75 -20.67 -16.63
C ASN A 31 10.93 -20.93 -17.57
N TRP A 32 11.59 -19.88 -18.06
CA TRP A 32 12.77 -20.03 -18.92
C TRP A 32 13.92 -20.77 -18.21
N TYR A 33 14.20 -20.44 -16.94
CA TYR A 33 15.22 -21.17 -16.16
C TYR A 33 14.89 -22.65 -15.96
N ASN A 34 13.61 -22.97 -15.71
CA ASN A 34 13.16 -24.35 -15.50
C ASN A 34 13.11 -25.16 -16.81
N ALA A 35 12.61 -24.57 -17.89
CA ALA A 35 12.39 -25.26 -19.16
C ALA A 35 13.67 -25.38 -20.00
N GLU A 36 14.45 -24.30 -20.11
CA GLU A 36 15.58 -24.22 -21.05
C GLU A 36 16.90 -24.58 -20.38
N VAL A 37 17.14 -24.07 -19.16
CA VAL A 37 18.41 -24.25 -18.45
C VAL A 37 18.37 -25.48 -17.51
N LYS A 38 17.17 -26.00 -17.21
CA LYS A 38 16.95 -27.07 -16.20
C LYS A 38 17.65 -26.79 -14.87
N SER A 39 17.75 -25.50 -14.52
CA SER A 39 18.40 -25.02 -13.31
C SER A 39 17.41 -24.24 -12.47
N ALA A 40 17.65 -24.20 -11.17
CA ALA A 40 16.82 -23.41 -10.26
C ALA A 40 16.85 -21.93 -10.66
N SER A 41 15.69 -21.29 -10.64
CA SER A 41 15.58 -19.85 -10.88
C SER A 41 16.23 -19.06 -9.75
N PRO A 42 16.84 -17.89 -10.04
CA PRO A 42 17.44 -17.04 -9.01
C PRO A 42 16.40 -16.59 -7.97
N PRO A 43 16.75 -16.56 -6.67
CA PRO A 43 15.80 -16.26 -5.59
C PRO A 43 15.19 -14.85 -5.67
N GLN A 44 15.86 -13.91 -6.35
CA GLN A 44 15.38 -12.54 -6.58
C GLN A 44 14.09 -12.51 -7.41
N ILE A 45 13.97 -13.39 -8.41
CA ILE A 45 12.74 -13.54 -9.21
C ILE A 45 11.65 -14.19 -8.37
N GLY A 46 12.01 -15.18 -7.55
CA GLY A 46 11.09 -15.80 -6.58
C GLY A 46 10.50 -14.79 -5.58
N TRP A 47 11.30 -13.83 -5.13
CA TRP A 47 10.83 -12.74 -4.28
C TRP A 47 9.80 -11.87 -5.01
N LEU A 48 10.07 -11.41 -6.23
CA LEU A 48 9.12 -10.60 -7.01
C LEU A 48 7.81 -11.33 -7.32
N LEU A 49 7.85 -12.65 -7.55
CA LEU A 49 6.64 -13.49 -7.64
C LEU A 49 5.81 -13.44 -6.37
N PHE A 50 6.45 -13.68 -5.22
CA PHE A 50 5.79 -13.62 -3.92
C PHE A 50 5.18 -12.23 -3.67
N VAL A 51 5.95 -11.17 -3.89
CA VAL A 51 5.51 -9.80 -3.67
C VAL A 51 4.31 -9.48 -4.55
N SER A 52 4.32 -9.88 -5.82
CA SER A 52 3.21 -9.62 -6.75
C SER A 52 1.91 -10.32 -6.33
N ILE A 53 2.00 -11.57 -5.87
CA ILE A 53 0.86 -12.30 -5.32
C ILE A 53 0.36 -11.61 -4.03
N PHE A 54 1.28 -11.25 -3.14
CA PHE A 54 0.95 -10.53 -1.92
C PHE A 54 0.25 -9.21 -2.20
N THR A 55 0.66 -8.50 -3.25
CA THR A 55 0.01 -7.26 -3.69
C THR A 55 -1.40 -7.48 -4.22
N ILE A 56 -1.61 -8.52 -5.03
CA ILE A 56 -2.96 -8.88 -5.53
C ILE A 56 -3.89 -9.17 -4.36
N ILE A 57 -3.42 -9.94 -3.37
CA ILE A 57 -4.17 -10.22 -2.13
C ILE A 57 -4.42 -8.93 -1.35
N SER A 58 -3.40 -8.08 -1.20
CA SER A 58 -3.48 -6.82 -0.46
C SER A 58 -4.54 -5.88 -1.06
N VAL A 59 -4.57 -5.73 -2.38
CA VAL A 59 -5.59 -4.94 -3.08
C VAL A 59 -6.98 -5.56 -2.85
N GLY A 60 -7.11 -6.89 -2.96
CA GLY A 60 -8.37 -7.59 -2.69
C GLY A 60 -8.86 -7.39 -1.26
N VAL A 61 -7.97 -7.40 -0.28
CA VAL A 61 -8.30 -7.13 1.13
C VAL A 61 -8.72 -5.68 1.32
N LEU A 62 -7.99 -4.71 0.76
CA LEU A 62 -8.28 -3.29 0.91
C LEU A 62 -9.61 -2.87 0.24
N GLU A 63 -9.98 -3.46 -0.88
CA GLU A 63 -11.26 -3.18 -1.56
C GLU A 63 -12.42 -4.05 -1.05
N GLY A 64 -12.14 -5.30 -0.66
CA GLY A 64 -13.15 -6.28 -0.24
C GLY A 64 -13.61 -6.08 1.20
N LEU A 65 -12.69 -5.94 2.15
CA LEU A 65 -13.05 -5.80 3.58
C LEU A 65 -14.02 -4.64 3.87
N PRO A 66 -13.84 -3.42 3.34
CA PRO A 66 -14.79 -2.33 3.65
C PRO A 66 -16.19 -2.60 3.11
N ARG A 67 -16.35 -3.44 2.08
CA ARG A 67 -17.65 -3.77 1.49
C ARG A 67 -18.35 -4.92 2.21
N PHE A 68 -17.60 -5.96 2.60
CA PHE A 68 -18.18 -7.16 3.19
C PHE A 68 -18.23 -7.13 4.72
N ALA A 69 -17.26 -6.50 5.37
CA ALA A 69 -17.10 -6.58 6.82
C ALA A 69 -16.47 -5.30 7.42
N PRO A 70 -17.18 -4.16 7.40
CA PRO A 70 -16.66 -2.88 7.89
C PRO A 70 -16.26 -2.91 9.38
N ARG A 71 -16.79 -3.86 10.14
CA ARG A 71 -16.46 -4.06 11.57
C ARG A 71 -15.04 -4.60 11.81
N PHE A 72 -14.44 -5.26 10.83
CA PHE A 72 -13.08 -5.80 10.93
C PHE A 72 -12.02 -4.89 10.28
N PHE A 73 -12.44 -3.80 9.63
CA PHE A 73 -11.53 -2.90 8.94
C PHE A 73 -10.83 -1.96 9.94
N HIS A 74 -9.67 -2.39 10.45
CA HIS A 74 -8.87 -1.56 11.33
C HIS A 74 -7.93 -0.65 10.52
N PRO A 75 -7.89 0.68 10.77
CA PRO A 75 -7.03 1.61 10.04
C PRO A 75 -5.54 1.24 10.08
N TYR A 76 -5.06 0.69 11.19
CA TYR A 76 -3.69 0.20 11.33
C TYR A 76 -3.39 -1.04 10.47
N ALA A 77 -4.38 -1.92 10.27
CA ALA A 77 -4.21 -3.09 9.40
C ALA A 77 -4.07 -2.64 7.93
N ALA A 78 -4.90 -1.70 7.49
CA ALA A 78 -4.78 -1.11 6.16
C ALA A 78 -3.41 -0.44 5.96
N LEU A 79 -2.95 0.35 6.93
CA LEU A 79 -1.63 0.98 6.88
C LEU A 79 -0.49 -0.05 6.82
N SER A 80 -0.59 -1.16 7.57
CA SER A 80 0.43 -2.21 7.54
C SER A 80 0.54 -2.90 6.18
N LEU A 81 -0.58 -3.09 5.47
CA LEU A 81 -0.59 -3.65 4.11
C LEU A 81 0.05 -2.69 3.10
N GLU A 82 -0.29 -1.40 3.18
CA GLU A 82 0.29 -0.34 2.35
C GLU A 82 1.81 -0.26 2.52
N PHE A 83 2.25 -0.20 3.77
CA PHE A 83 3.66 -0.10 4.10
C PHE A 83 4.42 -1.39 3.79
N GLY A 84 3.82 -2.56 4.05
CA GLY A 84 4.38 -3.86 3.72
C GLY A 84 4.66 -4.02 2.24
N ASN A 85 3.70 -3.70 1.37
CA ASN A 85 3.91 -3.71 -0.08
C ASN A 85 5.02 -2.74 -0.50
N THR A 86 5.06 -1.55 0.09
CA THR A 86 6.12 -0.57 -0.19
C THR A 86 7.51 -1.15 0.09
N LEU A 87 7.71 -1.74 1.27
CA LEU A 87 9.00 -2.34 1.64
C LEU A 87 9.36 -3.55 0.78
N PHE A 88 8.38 -4.39 0.46
CA PHE A 88 8.58 -5.58 -0.33
C PHE A 88 9.01 -5.28 -1.77
N TYR A 89 8.37 -4.31 -2.41
CA TYR A 89 8.82 -3.84 -3.73
C TYR A 89 10.17 -3.15 -3.65
N PHE A 90 10.42 -2.35 -2.61
CA PHE A 90 11.71 -1.71 -2.39
C PHE A 90 12.87 -2.71 -2.33
N ALA A 91 12.73 -3.74 -1.50
CA ALA A 91 13.69 -4.82 -1.40
C ALA A 91 13.82 -5.59 -2.73
N GLY A 92 12.69 -5.86 -3.40
CA GLY A 92 12.64 -6.65 -4.63
C GLY A 92 13.38 -6.00 -5.80
N PHE A 93 13.10 -4.74 -6.11
CA PHE A 93 13.75 -4.08 -7.25
C PHE A 93 15.25 -3.85 -7.01
N ILE A 94 15.66 -3.57 -5.77
CA ILE A 94 17.08 -3.40 -5.41
C ILE A 94 17.82 -4.73 -5.54
N SER A 95 17.24 -5.80 -5.01
CA SER A 95 17.84 -7.14 -5.07
C SER A 95 18.02 -7.60 -6.52
N LEU A 96 17.01 -7.41 -7.37
CA LEU A 96 17.10 -7.76 -8.79
C LEU A 96 18.09 -6.85 -9.55
N SER A 97 18.11 -5.55 -9.26
CA SER A 97 19.07 -4.61 -9.88
C SER A 97 20.52 -4.95 -9.53
N ALA A 98 20.78 -5.28 -8.27
CA ALA A 98 22.11 -5.69 -7.82
C ALA A 98 22.51 -7.03 -8.46
N TYR A 99 21.59 -7.98 -8.58
CA TYR A 99 21.88 -9.21 -9.30
C TYR A 99 22.27 -8.93 -10.77
N MET A 100 21.56 -8.03 -11.44
CA MET A 100 21.83 -7.67 -12.83
C MET A 100 23.17 -6.96 -13.05
N SER A 101 23.64 -6.17 -12.09
CA SER A 101 24.93 -5.46 -12.23
C SER A 101 26.14 -6.41 -12.19
N TRP A 102 25.96 -7.61 -11.62
CA TRP A 102 27.00 -8.64 -11.54
C TRP A 102 27.04 -9.59 -12.74
N LEU A 103 26.04 -9.56 -13.64
CA LEU A 103 26.00 -10.45 -14.80
C LEU A 103 26.67 -9.79 -16.03
N PRO A 104 27.86 -10.25 -16.47
CA PRO A 104 28.61 -9.61 -17.56
C PRO A 104 27.96 -9.80 -18.94
N PHE A 105 27.09 -10.79 -19.12
CA PHE A 105 26.41 -11.07 -20.40
C PHE A 105 24.93 -11.35 -20.18
N CYS A 106 24.11 -10.30 -20.29
CA CYS A 106 22.65 -10.41 -20.26
C CYS A 106 22.12 -9.94 -21.62
N ARG A 107 21.89 -10.88 -22.53
CA ARG A 107 21.42 -10.65 -23.91
C ARG A 107 20.21 -11.55 -24.19
N GLY A 108 19.23 -11.06 -24.93
CA GLY A 108 18.02 -11.80 -25.29
C GLY A 108 16.74 -11.32 -24.58
N SER A 109 15.62 -11.97 -24.91
CA SER A 109 14.27 -11.61 -24.43
C SER A 109 14.12 -11.74 -22.91
N VAL A 110 14.76 -12.74 -22.29
CA VAL A 110 14.72 -12.98 -20.84
C VAL A 110 15.39 -11.85 -20.06
N CYS A 111 16.52 -11.35 -20.58
CA CYS A 111 17.19 -10.20 -19.99
C CYS A 111 16.34 -8.93 -20.10
N GLY A 112 15.72 -8.72 -21.26
CA GLY A 112 14.78 -7.62 -21.48
C GLY A 112 13.58 -7.69 -20.52
N ALA A 113 13.02 -8.89 -20.35
CA ALA A 113 11.93 -9.14 -19.40
C ALA A 113 12.34 -8.83 -17.96
N ALA A 114 13.51 -9.30 -17.52
CA ALA A 114 14.00 -9.01 -16.16
C ALA A 114 14.30 -7.51 -15.93
N ARG A 115 14.78 -6.78 -16.95
CA ARG A 115 14.99 -5.32 -16.86
C ARG A 115 13.66 -4.57 -16.78
N ALA A 116 12.67 -5.01 -17.58
CA ALA A 116 11.32 -4.49 -17.49
C ALA A 116 10.71 -4.77 -16.11
N ASP A 117 10.97 -5.95 -15.54
CA ASP A 117 10.50 -6.35 -14.23
C ASP A 117 11.01 -5.40 -13.13
N VAL A 118 12.29 -5.04 -13.16
CA VAL A 118 12.86 -3.99 -12.28
C VAL A 118 12.11 -2.67 -12.44
N ALA A 119 11.89 -2.21 -13.68
CA ALA A 119 11.21 -0.93 -13.92
C ALA A 119 9.77 -0.92 -13.40
N PHE A 120 9.00 -1.99 -13.65
CA PHE A 120 7.64 -2.11 -13.14
C PHE A 120 7.60 -2.24 -11.62
N ALA A 121 8.55 -2.96 -11.00
CA ALA A 121 8.69 -3.02 -9.56
C ALA A 121 8.99 -1.64 -8.93
N VAL A 122 9.79 -0.79 -9.60
CA VAL A 122 10.03 0.60 -9.16
C VAL A 122 8.76 1.45 -9.25
N PHE A 123 8.01 1.38 -10.34
CA PHE A 123 6.73 2.10 -10.45
C PHE A 123 5.75 1.68 -9.37
N GLN A 124 5.72 0.39 -9.09
CA GLN A 124 4.88 -0.18 -8.07
C GLN A 124 5.30 0.28 -6.67
N PHE A 125 6.60 0.32 -6.38
CA PHE A 125 7.12 0.94 -5.15
C PHE A 125 6.65 2.39 -5.00
N LEU A 126 6.74 3.21 -6.05
CA LEU A 126 6.31 4.61 -6.00
C LEU A 126 4.80 4.75 -5.73
N LEU A 127 3.97 3.91 -6.36
CA LEU A 127 2.52 3.92 -6.14
C LEU A 127 2.16 3.52 -4.70
N TRP A 128 2.78 2.47 -4.17
CA TRP A 128 2.57 2.03 -2.79
C TRP A 128 3.12 3.05 -1.79
N ALA A 129 4.28 3.65 -2.04
CA ALA A 129 4.85 4.70 -1.20
C ALA A 129 3.94 5.94 -1.14
N ALA A 130 3.41 6.38 -2.29
CA ALA A 130 2.47 7.49 -2.36
C ALA A 130 1.18 7.18 -1.58
N SER A 131 0.60 6.00 -1.81
CA SER A 131 -0.59 5.52 -1.12
C SER A 131 -0.39 5.43 0.39
N SER A 132 0.71 4.81 0.83
CA SER A 132 1.09 4.69 2.25
C SER A 132 1.31 6.06 2.90
N SER A 133 1.90 7.02 2.18
CA SER A 133 2.12 8.37 2.69
C SER A 133 0.80 9.12 2.88
N LEU A 134 -0.14 8.99 1.94
CA LEU A 134 -1.47 9.58 2.06
C LEU A 134 -2.24 8.97 3.25
N ALA A 135 -2.26 7.63 3.34
CA ALA A 135 -2.90 6.91 4.44
C ALA A 135 -2.29 7.29 5.80
N GLY A 136 -0.95 7.33 5.89
CA GLY A 136 -0.23 7.71 7.10
C GLY A 136 -0.52 9.15 7.54
N ARG A 137 -0.54 10.11 6.62
CA ARG A 137 -0.91 11.51 6.93
C ARG A 137 -2.33 11.63 7.46
N GLU A 138 -3.26 10.85 6.91
CA GLU A 138 -4.65 10.89 7.34
C GLU A 138 -4.84 10.32 8.75
N LEU A 139 -4.11 9.25 9.08
CA LEU A 139 -4.08 8.69 10.43
C LEU A 139 -3.41 9.63 11.43
N PHE A 140 -2.29 10.26 11.06
CA PHE A 140 -1.60 11.22 11.92
C PHE A 140 -2.49 12.44 12.23
N ARG A 141 -3.20 12.96 11.22
CA ARG A 141 -4.14 14.07 11.41
C ARG A 141 -5.33 13.69 12.30
N LYS A 142 -5.88 12.48 12.14
CA LYS A 142 -6.97 11.97 12.99
C LYS A 142 -6.51 11.73 14.44
N GLY A 143 -5.30 11.21 14.64
CA GLY A 143 -4.70 11.03 15.96
C GLY A 143 -4.45 12.36 16.70
N MET A 144 -4.00 13.39 15.99
CA MET A 144 -3.79 14.72 16.55
C MET A 144 -5.10 15.47 16.85
N GLY A 145 -6.18 15.19 16.09
CA GLY A 145 -7.52 15.74 16.35
C GLY A 145 -8.20 15.17 17.60
N PHE A 146 -7.91 13.90 17.95
CA PHE A 146 -8.42 13.28 19.17
C PHE A 146 -7.77 13.82 20.45
N GLY A 147 -6.55 14.36 20.35
CA GLY A 147 -5.86 15.05 21.44
C GLY A 147 -6.42 16.43 21.78
N ARG A 148 -7.20 17.06 20.89
CA ARG A 148 -7.82 18.38 21.13
C ARG A 148 -9.26 18.29 21.65
N ALA A 149 -9.94 17.16 21.40
CA ALA A 149 -11.32 16.94 21.85
C ALA A 149 -11.41 16.60 23.36
N LYS A 150 -10.32 16.15 24.00
CA LYS A 150 -10.33 15.77 25.42
C LYS A 150 -10.13 16.95 26.41
N SER A 151 -9.86 18.17 25.92
CA SER A 151 -9.70 19.36 26.79
C SER A 151 -10.89 20.33 26.77
N ALA A 152 -11.94 20.04 26.01
CA ALA A 152 -13.10 20.95 25.89
C ALA A 152 -14.36 20.45 26.64
N ASP A 153 -14.26 19.37 27.42
CA ASP A 153 -15.39 18.77 28.18
C ASP A 153 -15.16 18.82 29.70
N THR A 154 -14.40 19.80 30.19
CA THR A 154 -14.25 20.08 31.64
C THR A 154 -14.39 21.57 31.88
N GLN A 155 -15.56 22.12 31.54
CA GLN A 155 -16.10 23.31 32.18
C GLN A 155 -17.62 23.28 32.06
N ALA A 156 -18.23 22.72 33.10
CA ALA A 156 -19.67 22.62 33.25
C ALA A 156 -20.34 24.01 33.17
N PRO A 157 -21.53 24.10 32.53
CA PRO A 157 -22.33 25.31 32.52
C PRO A 157 -23.14 25.38 33.82
N LEU A 158 -22.93 26.43 34.63
CA LEU A 158 -23.93 26.81 35.64
C LEU A 158 -24.09 28.34 35.67
N GLY A 159 -24.47 28.90 34.52
CA GLY A 159 -25.17 30.18 34.48
C GLY A 159 -26.60 29.94 34.97
N ALA A 160 -26.83 30.12 36.26
CA ALA A 160 -28.19 30.17 36.81
C ALA A 160 -28.92 31.42 36.27
N PRO A 161 -30.21 31.31 35.88
CA PRO A 161 -30.98 32.45 35.36
C PRO A 161 -31.30 33.48 36.45
N PRO A 162 -31.56 34.76 36.08
CA PRO A 162 -31.85 35.83 37.02
C PRO A 162 -33.23 35.61 37.65
N MET A 163 -33.28 35.54 38.98
CA MET A 163 -34.52 35.44 39.74
C MET A 163 -35.09 36.86 39.90
N LYS A 164 -36.27 37.06 39.33
CA LYS A 164 -37.01 38.32 39.26
C LYS A 164 -37.58 38.67 40.64
N GLU A 165 -37.44 39.93 41.03
CA GLU A 165 -38.08 40.57 42.20
C GLU A 165 -39.57 40.22 42.34
N THR A 166 -40.00 39.96 43.58
CA THR A 166 -41.35 40.28 44.04
C THR A 166 -41.25 40.92 45.42
N ALA A 167 -41.81 42.11 45.51
CA ALA A 167 -41.81 43.02 46.65
C ALA A 167 -42.93 42.71 47.65
N ASP A 168 -42.62 42.99 48.92
CA ASP A 168 -43.47 43.57 49.99
C ASP A 168 -44.70 42.78 50.49
N PRO A 169 -45.26 43.10 51.69
CA PRO A 169 -45.18 44.36 52.47
C PRO A 169 -44.59 44.31 53.89
#